data_AF-A0A6J4LFB8-F1
#
_entry.id   AF-A0A6J4LFB8-F1
#
_cell.length_a   1.000
_cell.length_b   1.000
_cell.length_c   1.000
_cell.angle_alpha   90.00
_cell.angle_beta   90.00
_cell.angle_gamma   90.00
#
_symmetry.space_group_name_H-M   'P 1'
#
loop_
_entity.id
_entity.type
_entity.pdbx_description
1 polymer ?
#
loop_
_entity_poly.entity_id
_entity_poly.type
_entity_poly.pdbx_seq_one_letter_code
_entity_poly.pdbx_strand_id
1 'polypeptide(L)'
;MQITLDVPEQYLADRSPQEAARRIQLYAALLMFRSGELSAGAATELAGVDRFTFTEECGRLGIPVIDYAPDELRDEFEAFRGNTG
;
A
#
# COMPACT_ATOMS: atom_id res chain seq x y z
N MET A 1 16.17 6.30 -2.90
CA MET A 1 15.92 7.52 -3.71
C MET A 1 15.15 8.51 -2.85
N GLN A 2 15.32 9.82 -3.02
CA GLN A 2 14.62 10.85 -2.23
C GLN A 2 13.88 11.81 -3.17
N ILE A 3 12.60 12.07 -2.88
CA ILE A 3 11.75 13.05 -3.56
C ILE A 3 11.44 14.17 -2.57
N THR A 4 11.63 15.43 -2.96
CA THR A 4 11.34 16.61 -2.14
C THR A 4 10.10 17.32 -2.67
N LEU A 5 9.17 17.66 -1.79
CA LEU A 5 7.95 18.40 -2.10
C LEU A 5 7.97 19.74 -1.39
N ASP A 6 7.73 20.81 -2.13
CA ASP A 6 7.49 22.13 -1.56
C ASP A 6 6.00 22.25 -1.23
N VAL A 7 5.67 22.20 0.06
CA VAL A 7 4.29 22.21 0.57
C VAL A 7 4.11 23.45 1.44
N PRO A 8 3.19 24.37 1.08
CA PRO A 8 2.91 25.54 1.90
C PRO A 8 2.48 25.16 3.32
N GLU A 9 3.06 25.80 4.33
CA GLU A 9 2.85 25.47 5.75
C GLU A 9 1.38 25.48 6.17
N GLN A 10 0.56 26.33 5.54
CA GLN A 10 -0.89 26.41 5.79
C GLN A 10 -1.63 25.08 5.58
N TYR A 11 -1.09 24.16 4.77
CA TYR A 11 -1.66 22.83 4.54
C TYR A 11 -1.15 21.77 5.53
N LEU A 12 -0.16 22.12 6.35
CA LEU A 12 0.44 21.26 7.38
C LEU A 12 0.07 21.70 8.81
N ALA A 13 -0.80 22.71 8.96
CA ALA A 13 -1.07 23.39 10.24
C ALA A 13 -1.33 22.45 11.44
N ASP A 14 -1.96 21.29 11.20
CA ASP A 14 -2.32 20.32 12.25
C ASP A 14 -1.49 19.02 12.21
N ARG A 15 -0.42 18.93 11.40
CA ARG A 15 0.33 17.68 11.18
C ARG A 15 1.83 17.90 11.14
N SER A 16 2.58 16.92 11.64
CA SER A 16 4.03 16.91 11.44
C SER A 16 4.36 16.67 9.95
N PRO A 17 5.48 17.23 9.44
CA PRO A 17 5.94 16.97 8.07
C PRO A 17 6.08 15.49 7.75
N GLN A 18 6.49 14.68 8.74
CA GLN A 18 6.66 13.23 8.60
C GLN A 18 5.31 12.52 8.37
N GLU A 19 4.26 12.95 9.07
CA GLU A 19 2.92 12.40 8.91
C GLU A 19 2.33 12.78 7.54
N ALA A 20 2.56 14.01 7.10
CA ALA A 20 2.15 14.45 5.77
C ALA A 20 2.88 13.66 4.67
N ALA A 21 4.19 13.46 4.81
CA ALA A 21 4.98 12.68 3.85
C ALA A 21 4.45 11.24 3.72
N ARG A 22 4.20 10.56 4.85
CA ARG A 22 3.62 9.19 4.85
C ARG A 22 2.27 9.14 4.14
N ARG A 23 1.38 10.11 4.41
CA ARG A 23 0.06 10.16 3.77
C ARG A 23 0.15 10.44 2.27
N ILE A 24 1.02 11.35 1.85
CA ILE A 24 1.24 11.64 0.43
C ILE A 24 1.77 10.40 -0.28
N GLN A 25 2.74 9.71 0.33
CA GLN A 25 3.31 8.48 -0.19
C GLN A 25 2.25 7.37 -0.34
N LEU A 26 1.40 7.18 0.67
CA LEU A 26 0.27 6.26 0.62
C LEU A 26 -0.70 6.63 -0.52
N TYR A 27 -1.09 7.90 -0.65
CA TYR A 27 -2.01 8.33 -1.71
C TYR A 27 -1.42 8.20 -3.10
N ALA A 28 -0.12 8.46 -3.27
CA ALA A 28 0.57 8.21 -4.52
C ALA A 28 0.51 6.73 -4.89
N ALA A 29 0.84 5.84 -3.96
CA ALA A 29 0.78 4.40 -4.18
C ALA A 29 -0.63 3.91 -4.53
N LEU A 30 -1.66 4.39 -3.80
CA LEU A 30 -3.06 4.05 -4.05
C LEU A 30 -3.53 4.52 -5.43
N LEU A 31 -3.17 5.74 -5.84
CA LEU A 31 -3.53 6.28 -7.16
C LEU A 31 -2.80 5.56 -8.29
N MET A 32 -1.50 5.28 -8.12
CA MET A 32 -0.70 4.55 -9.09
C MET A 32 -1.16 3.08 -9.23
N PHE A 33 -1.63 2.47 -8.15
CA PHE A 33 -2.30 1.16 -8.21
C PHE A 33 -3.62 1.26 -9.00
N ARG A 34 -4.48 2.24 -8.66
CA ARG A 34 -5.76 2.47 -9.36
C ARG A 34 -5.57 2.73 -10.86
N SER A 35 -4.52 3.46 -11.26
CA SER A 35 -4.23 3.75 -12.67
C SER A 35 -3.58 2.57 -13.41
N GLY A 36 -3.19 1.51 -12.71
CA GLY A 36 -2.49 0.34 -13.27
C GLY A 36 -0.99 0.55 -13.49
N GLU A 37 -0.42 1.65 -12.97
CA GLU A 37 1.02 1.92 -13.00
C GLU A 37 1.82 1.02 -12.04
N LEU A 38 1.21 0.64 -10.92
CA LEU A 38 1.78 -0.27 -9.94
C LEU A 38 0.91 -1.51 -9.74
N SER A 39 1.56 -2.66 -9.53
CA SER A 39 0.89 -3.84 -8.97
C SER A 39 0.56 -3.61 -7.49
N ALA A 40 -0.34 -4.43 -6.93
CA ALA A 40 -0.67 -4.36 -5.50
C ALA A 40 0.58 -4.51 -4.61
N GLY A 41 1.49 -5.42 -4.97
CA GLY A 41 2.76 -5.61 -4.25
C GLY A 41 3.66 -4.38 -4.29
N ALA A 42 3.87 -3.81 -5.48
CA ALA A 42 4.71 -2.63 -5.66
C ALA A 42 4.10 -1.38 -4.99
N ALA A 43 2.77 -1.25 -4.99
CA ALA A 43 2.08 -0.17 -4.31
C ALA A 43 2.16 -0.31 -2.78
N THR A 44 2.10 -1.53 -2.24
CA THR A 44 2.29 -1.81 -0.81
C THR A 44 3.71 -1.43 -0.37
N GLU A 45 4.72 -1.81 -1.15
CA GLU A 45 6.11 -1.43 -0.92
C GLU A 45 6.30 0.09 -0.97
N LEU A 46 5.75 0.76 -2.00
CA LEU A 46 5.82 2.22 -2.11
C LEU A 46 5.10 2.91 -0.96
N ALA A 47 3.93 2.42 -0.52
CA ALA A 47 3.18 3.00 0.59
C ALA A 47 3.89 2.81 1.95
N GLY A 48 4.79 1.82 2.06
CA GLY A 48 5.48 1.52 3.32
C GLY A 48 4.55 0.99 4.40
N VAL A 49 3.46 0.33 4.01
CA VAL A 49 2.47 -0.31 4.90
C VAL A 49 2.34 -1.79 4.56
N ASP A 50 1.71 -2.58 5.42
CA ASP A 50 1.42 -3.99 5.09
C ASP A 50 0.23 -4.13 4.13
N ARG A 51 0.05 -5.34 3.58
CA ARG A 51 -1.02 -5.65 2.62
C ARG A 51 -2.42 -5.41 3.19
N PHE A 52 -2.62 -5.67 4.49
CA PHE A 52 -3.92 -5.50 5.13
C PHE A 52 -4.30 -4.02 5.21
N THR A 53 -3.38 -3.19 5.71
CA THR A 53 -3.51 -1.73 5.80
C THR A 53 -3.73 -1.12 4.42
N PHE A 54 -2.99 -1.57 3.40
CA PHE A 54 -3.18 -1.08 2.03
C PHE A 54 -4.56 -1.42 1.48
N THR A 55 -5.04 -2.65 1.72
CA THR A 55 -6.36 -3.11 1.27
C THR A 55 -7.49 -2.36 1.98
N GLU A 56 -7.35 -2.10 3.27
CA GLU A 56 -8.27 -1.27 4.05
C GLU A 56 -8.37 0.15 3.48
N GLU A 57 -7.24 0.78 3.17
CA GLU A 57 -7.19 2.12 2.59
C GLU A 57 -7.75 2.17 1.15
N CYS A 58 -7.51 1.14 0.35
CA CYS A 58 -8.18 0.96 -0.94
C CYS A 58 -9.70 0.95 -0.76
N GLY A 59 -10.22 0.17 0.19
CA GLY A 59 -11.64 0.13 0.54
C GLY A 59 -12.17 1.51 0.95
N ARG A 60 -11.45 2.23 1.81
CA ARG A 60 -11.82 3.57 2.28
C ARG A 60 -11.91 4.61 1.16
N LEU A 61 -11.10 4.46 0.10
CA LEU A 61 -11.09 5.37 -1.06
C LEU A 61 -11.89 4.85 -2.26
N GLY A 62 -12.59 3.72 -2.14
CA GLY A 62 -13.34 3.10 -3.23
C GLY A 62 -12.44 2.66 -4.40
N ILE A 63 -11.21 2.24 -4.11
CA ILE A 63 -10.30 1.64 -5.11
C ILE A 63 -10.64 0.15 -5.14
N PRO A 64 -11.13 -0.38 -6.28
CA PRO A 64 -11.36 -1.80 -6.41
C PRO A 64 -10.00 -2.50 -6.34
N VAL A 65 -9.77 -3.24 -5.26
CA VAL A 65 -8.68 -4.20 -5.22
C VAL A 65 -9.18 -5.40 -6.00
N ILE A 66 -8.56 -5.72 -7.14
CA ILE A 66 -8.80 -7.00 -7.79
C ILE A 66 -8.36 -8.04 -6.78
N ASP A 67 -9.35 -8.72 -6.22
CA ASP A 67 -9.22 -9.80 -5.26
C ASP A 67 -8.31 -10.85 -5.91
N TYR A 68 -7.02 -10.83 -5.59
CA TYR A 68 -6.21 -12.02 -5.77
C TYR A 68 -6.75 -12.99 -4.73
N ALA A 69 -7.45 -13.98 -5.26
CA ALA A 69 -8.23 -14.95 -4.53
C ALA A 69 -7.43 -15.50 -3.33
N PRO A 70 -8.12 -15.97 -2.28
CA PRO A 70 -7.53 -16.71 -1.15
C PRO A 70 -6.57 -17.85 -1.54
N ASP A 71 -6.50 -18.20 -2.82
CA ASP A 71 -5.74 -19.27 -3.41
C ASP A 71 -4.21 -19.01 -3.46
N GLU A 72 -3.73 -17.76 -3.33
CA GLU A 72 -2.28 -17.49 -3.14
C GLU A 72 -1.78 -17.79 -1.72
N LEU A 73 -2.68 -17.94 -0.74
CA LEU A 73 -2.32 -18.42 0.62
C LEU A 73 -2.19 -19.95 0.68
N ARG A 74 -2.63 -20.68 -0.36
CA ARG A 74 -2.60 -22.15 -0.35
C ARG A 74 -1.21 -22.71 -0.59
N ASP A 75 -0.40 -22.04 -1.41
CA ASP A 75 0.97 -22.48 -1.71
C ASP A 75 1.91 -22.27 -0.52
N GLU A 76 1.66 -21.28 0.35
CA GLU A 76 2.42 -21.08 1.60
C GLU A 76 2.03 -22.10 2.69
N PHE A 77 0.76 -22.54 2.74
CA PHE A 77 0.29 -23.56 3.70
C PHE A 77 0.69 -25.00 3.31
N GLU A 78 0.75 -25.34 2.02
CA GLU A 78 1.20 -26.67 1.57
C GLU A 78 2.70 -26.87 1.75
N ALA A 79 3.51 -25.81 1.61
CA ALA A 79 4.94 -25.85 1.93
C ALA A 79 5.23 -26.21 3.41
N PHE A 80 4.34 -25.81 4.33
CA PHE A 80 4.46 -26.12 5.76
C PHE A 80 4.04 -27.55 6.13
N ARG A 81 3.19 -28.22 5.32
CA ARG A 81 2.81 -29.64 5.52
C ARG A 81 3.76 -30.64 4.86
N GLY A 82 4.63 -30.20 3.95
CA GLY A 82 5.57 -31.06 3.21
C GLY A 82 6.84 -31.48 3.95
N ASN A 83 7.15 -30.92 5.12
CA ASN A 83 8.42 -31.16 5.83
C ASN A 83 8.28 -32.02 7.11
N THR A 84 7.26 -32.89 7.16
CA THR A 84 7.19 -34.01 8.12
C THR A 84 7.22 -35.32 7.34
N GLY A 85 8.40 -35.64 6.82
CA GLY A 85 8.79 -36.95 6.30
C GLY A 85 10.15 -37.31 6.87
#